data_AF-A0A1Q4HNK4-F1
#
_entry.id   AF-A0A1Q4HNK4-F1
#
_cell.length_a   1.000
_cell.length_b   1.000
_cell.length_c   1.000
_cell.angle_alpha   90.00
_cell.angle_beta   90.00
_cell.angle_gamma   90.00
#
_symmetry.space_group_name_H-M   'P 1'
#
loop_
_entity.id
_entity.type
_entity.pdbx_description
1 polymer ?
#
loop_
_entity_poly.entity_id
_entity_poly.type
_entity_poly.pdbx_seq_one_letter_code
_entity_poly.pdbx_strand_id
1 'polypeptide(L)'
;MLTEIRIESLGAISAAVGEFDRGLTVLTGETGAGKTMVVTGLHLLGGARADATRVRSGADRAVVEGRFTTTDLEDAAVALLDEMLDASGAERDEDGSVIALRSVSRDGPSRAYLGGRSVPAKSLGDFTAELLTLHGQNDQLRLMRPEEQRGALDRFAKAAPALERYRKLRDAWLTARHDLIDRRNRMRELALESDRLTFALNEIDTVDPQPGEDDALVADIVRLSELDTLREAAVTAHAALTGAPDDTDASGHSAADCLGRARAALDSTDDAKLRSLAGQVGEALTVVADAAGELSAYLDELPVDASALEAKLARQAELRTLTRKYAADVDGVLQWARESRQRLAQLDVSEEGLQALAARADELARELADAAIDLSGIRRKAAKRLAKEVTAELSGLAMADAQFSIDVSNDVAADKDDPAALVLPSGELARAGADGVDQVEFGFAAHRGMDQLPLAKSTSGGELSRVMLALEVVLAASAAGTTMVFDEVDAGVGGRAAVQIGRRLARLARTHQVIVVTHLPQVAAYADVHLVVHSAGPKGTSVVRRVSGDERVAELARMLAGLGESDSGRAHARELLDAAQKDEI
;
A
#
# COMPACT_ATOMS: atom_id res chain seq x y z
N MET A 1 7.05 -8.11 36.46
CA MET A 1 7.10 -7.11 37.55
C MET A 1 8.44 -6.38 37.54
N LEU A 2 8.45 -5.06 37.68
CA LEU A 2 9.63 -4.23 37.92
C LEU A 2 9.94 -4.22 39.42
N THR A 3 11.15 -4.60 39.84
CA THR A 3 11.53 -4.64 41.27
C THR A 3 12.39 -3.45 41.68
N GLU A 4 13.24 -2.98 40.77
CA GLU A 4 14.13 -1.84 41.02
C GLU A 4 14.25 -0.99 39.76
N ILE A 5 14.32 0.33 39.94
CA ILE A 5 14.81 1.27 38.92
C ILE A 5 15.97 2.10 39.47
N ARG A 6 17.02 2.23 38.67
CA ARG A 6 18.13 3.16 38.92
C ARG A 6 18.22 4.17 37.78
N ILE A 7 18.24 5.45 38.13
CA ILE A 7 18.35 6.56 37.17
C ILE A 7 19.55 7.40 37.55
N GLU A 8 20.44 7.64 36.58
CA GLU A 8 21.62 8.49 36.75
C GLU A 8 21.64 9.58 35.68
N SER A 9 21.88 10.83 36.11
CA SER A 9 22.09 12.01 35.25
C SER A 9 20.99 12.29 34.21
N LEU A 10 19.73 12.04 34.55
CA LEU A 10 18.56 12.30 33.70
C LEU A 10 17.79 13.54 34.17
N GLY A 11 17.86 14.62 33.39
CA GLY A 11 17.19 15.90 33.67
C GLY A 11 17.58 16.47 35.04
N ALA A 12 16.59 16.60 35.92
CA ALA A 12 16.78 17.07 37.29
C ALA A 12 17.37 16.00 38.24
N ILE A 13 17.38 14.72 37.85
CA ILE A 13 17.86 13.61 38.68
C ILE A 13 19.38 13.45 38.48
N SER A 14 20.15 13.47 39.58
CA SER A 14 21.58 13.09 39.53
C SER A 14 21.74 11.60 39.73
N ALA A 15 21.08 11.05 40.74
CA ALA A 15 21.02 9.64 41.04
C ALA A 15 19.71 9.38 41.80
N ALA A 16 18.91 8.43 41.34
CA ALA A 16 17.72 7.96 42.02
C ALA A 16 17.68 6.43 41.97
N VAL A 17 17.32 5.82 43.09
CA VAL A 17 17.04 4.39 43.19
C VAL A 17 15.63 4.26 43.75
N GLY A 18 14.79 3.52 43.06
CA GLY A 18 13.43 3.21 43.49
C GLY A 18 13.26 1.71 43.57
N GLU A 19 12.87 1.23 44.75
CA GLU A 19 12.43 -0.15 44.95
C GLU A 19 10.91 -0.20 44.84
N PHE A 20 10.42 -1.13 44.01
CA PHE A 20 9.00 -1.35 43.80
C PHE A 20 8.62 -2.72 44.33
N ASP A 21 7.42 -2.79 44.87
CA ASP A 21 6.81 -4.02 45.36
C ASP A 21 5.53 -4.30 44.56
N ARG A 22 4.90 -5.44 44.81
CA ARG A 22 3.53 -5.68 44.35
C ARG A 22 2.57 -4.65 44.96
N GLY A 23 1.40 -4.53 44.36
CA GLY A 23 0.39 -3.60 44.82
C GLY A 23 0.52 -2.21 44.19
N LEU A 24 -0.04 -1.22 44.88
CA LEU A 24 -0.09 0.17 44.45
C LEU A 24 1.11 0.93 45.03
N THR A 25 2.08 1.25 44.18
CA THR A 25 3.15 2.19 44.49
C THR A 25 2.78 3.58 44.00
N VAL A 26 2.84 4.58 44.88
CA VAL A 26 2.60 5.98 44.52
C VAL A 26 3.89 6.79 44.64
N LEU A 27 4.17 7.61 43.62
CA LEU A 27 5.28 8.56 43.59
C LEU A 27 4.76 10.00 43.76
N THR A 28 5.15 10.65 44.87
CA THR A 28 4.85 12.05 45.17
C THR A 28 6.13 12.89 45.27
N GLY A 29 6.01 14.20 45.49
CA GLY A 29 7.16 15.09 45.60
C GLY A 29 6.78 16.56 45.49
N GLU A 30 7.74 17.44 45.73
CA GLU A 30 7.53 18.90 45.74
C GLU A 30 7.65 19.51 44.33
N THR A 31 8.63 19.09 43.55
CA THR A 31 8.87 19.60 42.19
C THR A 31 8.34 18.64 41.14
N GLY A 32 7.59 19.14 40.15
CA GLY A 32 7.13 18.34 39.00
C GLY A 32 8.28 17.68 38.22
N ALA A 33 9.42 18.38 38.09
CA ALA A 33 10.57 17.92 37.32
C ALA A 33 11.14 16.55 37.75
N GLY A 34 11.23 16.27 39.06
CA GLY A 34 11.76 14.99 39.55
C GLY A 34 10.85 13.81 39.25
N LYS A 35 9.54 13.98 39.42
CA LYS A 35 8.53 12.95 39.10
C LYS A 35 8.49 12.63 37.61
N THR A 36 8.44 13.67 36.77
CA THR A 36 8.47 13.54 35.31
C THR A 36 9.72 12.83 34.82
N MET A 37 10.88 13.01 35.48
CA MET A 37 12.10 12.30 35.10
C MET A 37 12.08 10.81 35.47
N VAL A 38 11.43 10.42 36.58
CA VAL A 38 11.22 8.98 36.89
C VAL A 38 10.33 8.34 35.83
N VAL A 39 9.22 8.99 35.46
CA VAL A 39 8.33 8.53 34.39
C VAL A 39 9.06 8.48 33.05
N THR A 40 9.87 9.50 32.74
CA THR A 40 10.72 9.50 31.54
C THR A 40 11.68 8.32 31.54
N GLY A 41 12.25 7.97 32.69
CA GLY A 41 13.11 6.79 32.83
C GLY A 41 12.37 5.50 32.49
N LEU A 42 11.16 5.33 33.01
CA LEU A 42 10.30 4.19 32.69
C LEU A 42 9.96 4.13 31.19
N HIS A 43 9.67 5.27 30.55
CA HIS A 43 9.49 5.35 29.09
C HIS A 43 10.73 4.96 28.30
N LEU A 44 11.92 5.38 28.75
CA LEU A 44 13.18 5.00 28.12
C LEU A 44 13.46 3.49 28.22
N LEU A 45 13.10 2.86 29.33
CA LEU A 45 13.14 1.40 29.48
C LEU A 45 12.12 0.74 28.57
N GLY A 46 10.91 1.30 28.45
CA GLY A 46 9.86 0.88 27.51
C GLY A 46 10.17 1.08 26.03
N GLY A 47 11.43 1.39 25.66
CA GLY A 47 11.87 1.55 24.27
C GLY A 47 11.53 2.90 23.62
N ALA A 48 11.04 3.89 24.38
CA ALA A 48 10.74 5.21 23.84
C ALA A 48 11.98 5.90 23.24
N ARG A 49 11.74 6.84 22.33
CA ARG A 49 12.80 7.60 21.66
C ARG A 49 13.63 8.36 22.69
N ALA A 50 14.93 8.15 22.65
CA ALA A 50 15.88 8.87 23.49
C ALA A 50 16.01 10.33 23.06
N ASP A 51 16.12 11.23 24.04
CA ASP A 51 16.27 12.66 23.84
C ASP A 51 17.53 13.14 24.58
N ALA A 52 18.55 13.53 23.83
CA ALA A 52 19.84 13.98 24.36
C ALA A 52 19.72 15.30 25.17
N THR A 53 18.66 16.10 24.93
CA THR A 53 18.42 17.32 25.70
C THR A 53 18.03 17.04 27.15
N ARG A 54 17.58 15.81 27.44
CA ARG A 54 17.26 15.34 28.79
C ARG A 54 18.48 14.82 29.55
N VAL A 55 19.68 14.78 28.96
CA VAL A 55 20.90 14.50 29.71
C VAL A 55 21.19 15.69 30.62
N ARG A 56 21.44 15.42 31.92
CA ARG A 56 21.69 16.45 32.92
C ARG A 56 22.87 17.34 32.49
N SER A 57 22.74 18.65 32.71
CA SER A 57 23.82 19.60 32.43
C SER A 57 25.09 19.24 33.21
N GLY A 58 26.22 19.14 32.52
CA GLY A 58 27.51 18.74 33.08
C GLY A 58 27.76 17.23 33.14
N ALA A 59 26.85 16.39 32.65
CA ALA A 59 27.04 14.95 32.48
C ALA A 59 27.24 14.58 31.00
N ASP A 60 28.09 13.58 30.75
CA ASP A 60 28.35 13.08 29.39
C ASP A 60 27.23 12.13 28.90
N ARG A 61 26.55 11.45 29.83
CA ARG A 61 25.46 10.51 29.53
C ARG A 61 24.46 10.40 30.67
N ALA A 62 23.23 10.05 30.34
CA ALA A 62 22.22 9.56 31.26
C ALA A 62 22.12 8.03 31.18
N VAL A 63 21.79 7.39 32.30
CA VAL A 63 21.60 5.93 32.40
C VAL A 63 20.31 5.65 33.13
N VAL A 64 19.51 4.73 32.60
CA VAL A 64 18.33 4.18 33.26
C VAL A 64 18.44 2.66 33.23
N GLU A 65 18.38 2.04 34.39
CA GLU A 65 18.45 0.60 34.60
C GLU A 65 17.20 0.15 35.33
N GLY A 66 16.58 -0.93 34.86
CA GLY A 66 15.44 -1.57 35.48
C GLY A 66 15.71 -3.06 35.68
N ARG A 67 15.36 -3.58 36.86
CA ARG A 67 15.42 -5.00 37.17
C ARG A 67 14.01 -5.59 37.12
N PHE A 68 13.82 -6.61 36.28
CA PHE A 68 12.51 -7.21 36.04
C PHE A 68 12.49 -8.67 36.50
N THR A 69 11.43 -9.07 37.19
CA THR A 69 11.13 -10.47 37.50
C THR A 69 9.92 -10.95 36.71
N THR A 70 9.93 -12.23 36.34
CA THR A 70 8.89 -12.90 35.55
C THR A 70 8.05 -13.87 36.37
N THR A 71 8.20 -13.88 37.71
CA THR A 71 7.54 -14.85 38.61
C THR A 71 6.01 -14.81 38.60
N ASP A 72 5.42 -13.68 38.18
CA ASP A 72 3.97 -13.44 38.21
C ASP A 72 3.30 -13.51 36.84
N LEU A 73 4.05 -13.89 35.81
CA LEU A 73 3.55 -14.01 34.44
C LEU A 73 3.06 -15.43 34.19
N GLU A 74 2.19 -15.57 33.19
CA GLU A 74 1.78 -16.88 32.68
C GLU A 74 2.96 -17.58 31.98
N ASP A 75 3.02 -18.91 32.05
CA ASP A 75 4.12 -19.72 31.49
C ASP A 75 4.40 -19.42 30.00
N ALA A 76 3.35 -19.13 29.22
CA ALA A 76 3.49 -18.79 27.81
C ALA A 76 4.24 -17.45 27.60
N ALA A 77 3.98 -16.46 28.45
CA ALA A 77 4.69 -15.18 28.41
C ALA A 77 6.14 -15.32 28.88
N VAL A 78 6.39 -16.17 29.89
CA VAL A 78 7.75 -16.51 30.32
C VAL A 78 8.54 -17.16 29.19
N ALA A 79 7.95 -18.15 28.50
CA ALA A 79 8.60 -18.83 27.37
C ALA A 79 8.91 -17.87 26.21
N LEU A 80 8.00 -16.95 25.89
CA LEU A 80 8.25 -15.91 24.88
C LEU A 80 9.43 -15.00 25.28
N LEU A 81 9.47 -14.56 26.54
CA LEU A 81 10.57 -13.73 27.03
C LEU A 81 11.91 -14.48 26.99
N ASP A 82 11.93 -15.77 27.32
CA ASP A 82 13.13 -16.60 27.24
C ASP A 82 13.60 -16.76 25.78
N GLU A 83 12.70 -16.95 24.82
CA GLU A 83 13.06 -16.98 23.39
C GLU A 83 13.68 -15.66 22.92
N MET A 84 13.17 -14.52 23.40
CA MET A 84 13.73 -13.19 23.10
C MET A 84 15.12 -12.98 23.72
N LEU A 85 15.35 -13.50 24.93
CA LEU A 85 16.65 -13.48 25.59
C LEU A 85 17.66 -14.35 24.81
N ASP A 86 17.28 -15.57 24.44
CA ASP A 86 18.11 -16.49 23.65
C ASP A 86 18.49 -15.89 22.29
N ALA A 87 17.53 -15.29 21.59
CA ALA A 87 17.77 -14.64 20.30
C ALA A 87 18.74 -13.45 20.38
N SER A 88 18.86 -12.82 21.55
CA SER A 88 19.77 -11.71 21.81
C SER A 88 21.06 -12.11 22.54
N GLY A 89 21.18 -13.39 22.95
CA GLY A 89 22.27 -13.91 23.78
C GLY A 89 22.33 -13.30 25.18
N ALA A 90 21.22 -12.72 25.64
CA ALA A 90 21.06 -12.11 26.96
C ALA A 90 20.81 -13.20 28.01
N GLU A 91 21.30 -12.98 29.23
CA GLU A 91 21.18 -13.94 30.33
C GLU A 91 20.36 -13.36 31.49
N ARG A 92 19.69 -14.24 32.24
CA ARG A 92 19.08 -13.91 33.53
C ARG A 92 20.18 -13.82 34.60
N ASP A 93 19.96 -12.99 35.60
CA ASP A 93 20.82 -12.91 36.78
C ASP A 93 20.59 -14.14 37.70
N GLU A 94 21.43 -14.33 38.73
CA GLU A 94 21.37 -15.50 39.62
C GLU A 94 20.03 -15.63 40.37
N ASP A 95 19.36 -14.51 40.61
CA ASP A 95 18.04 -14.42 41.23
C ASP A 95 16.87 -14.67 40.25
N GLY A 96 17.18 -14.98 38.98
CA GLY A 96 16.23 -15.18 37.90
C GLY A 96 15.69 -13.89 37.28
N SER A 97 16.12 -12.73 37.75
CA SER A 97 15.71 -11.42 37.20
C SER A 97 16.45 -11.09 35.90
N VAL A 98 15.91 -10.14 35.15
CA VAL A 98 16.52 -9.62 33.92
C VAL A 98 16.80 -8.13 34.11
N ILE A 99 18.04 -7.74 33.84
CA ILE A 99 18.47 -6.34 33.88
C ILE A 99 18.30 -5.75 32.47
N ALA A 100 17.50 -4.69 32.38
CA ALA A 100 17.30 -3.90 31.17
C ALA A 100 17.86 -2.49 31.41
N LEU A 101 18.73 -2.02 30.51
CA LEU A 101 19.41 -0.73 30.66
C LEU A 101 19.36 0.08 29.37
N ARG A 102 19.04 1.37 29.50
CA ARG A 102 19.09 2.36 28.43
C ARG A 102 20.06 3.47 28.80
N SER A 103 21.07 3.71 27.97
CA SER A 103 21.99 4.84 28.12
C SER A 103 21.82 5.83 26.96
N VAL A 104 21.79 7.12 27.29
CA VAL A 104 21.65 8.22 26.32
C VAL A 104 22.86 9.13 26.45
N SER A 105 23.66 9.22 25.40
CA SER A 105 24.79 10.16 25.34
C SER A 105 24.30 11.57 25.05
N ARG A 106 24.99 12.57 25.62
CA ARG A 106 24.77 13.98 25.30
C ARG A 106 25.03 14.29 23.82
N ASP A 107 25.93 13.54 23.19
CA ASP A 107 26.29 13.67 21.77
C ASP A 107 25.27 13.00 20.82
N GLY A 108 24.18 12.44 21.36
CA GLY A 108 23.06 11.89 20.57
C GLY A 108 22.92 10.36 20.51
N PRO A 109 23.97 9.51 20.52
CA PRO A 109 23.76 8.07 20.42
C PRO A 109 23.14 7.51 21.70
N SER A 110 22.13 6.65 21.54
CA SER A 110 21.55 5.87 22.63
C SER A 110 21.89 4.40 22.47
N ARG A 111 22.19 3.72 23.58
CA ARG A 111 22.53 2.29 23.63
C ARG A 111 21.55 1.58 24.54
N ALA A 112 21.10 0.40 24.12
CA ALA A 112 20.28 -0.49 24.92
C ALA A 112 21.07 -1.74 25.30
N TYR A 113 20.79 -2.26 26.48
CA TYR A 113 21.35 -3.47 27.02
C TYR A 113 20.26 -4.30 27.68
N LEU A 114 20.34 -5.61 27.50
CA LEU A 114 19.42 -6.59 28.09
C LEU A 114 20.26 -7.78 28.58
N GLY A 115 20.09 -8.19 29.83
CA GLY A 115 20.80 -9.34 30.41
C GLY A 115 22.32 -9.27 30.22
N GLY A 116 22.91 -8.08 30.37
CA GLY A 116 24.35 -7.85 30.18
C GLY A 116 24.84 -7.73 28.72
N ARG A 117 23.99 -7.97 27.71
CA ARG A 117 24.35 -7.83 26.29
C ARG A 117 23.86 -6.51 25.69
N SER A 118 24.59 -5.99 24.72
CA SER A 118 24.11 -4.85 23.93
C SER A 118 23.11 -5.32 22.88
N VAL A 119 21.95 -4.67 22.82
CA VAL A 119 20.85 -5.03 21.93
C VAL A 119 20.34 -3.80 21.16
N PRO A 120 19.67 -3.98 20.01
CA PRO A 120 18.91 -2.90 19.39
C PRO A 120 17.87 -2.32 20.36
N ALA A 121 17.60 -1.00 20.24
CA ALA A 121 16.58 -0.33 21.05
C ALA A 121 15.20 -0.98 20.93
N LYS A 122 14.89 -1.48 19.72
CA LYS A 122 13.65 -2.18 19.43
C LYS A 122 13.53 -3.47 20.24
N SER A 123 14.58 -4.29 20.31
CA SER A 123 14.58 -5.55 21.08
C SER A 123 14.36 -5.31 22.57
N LEU A 124 14.96 -4.25 23.14
CA LEU A 124 14.67 -3.83 24.52
C LEU A 124 13.19 -3.44 24.67
N GLY A 125 12.68 -2.62 23.75
CA GLY A 125 11.27 -2.20 23.73
C GLY A 125 10.31 -3.38 23.66
N ASP A 126 10.53 -4.30 22.71
CA ASP A 126 9.73 -5.51 22.53
C ASP A 126 9.72 -6.36 23.81
N PHE A 127 10.89 -6.56 24.45
CA PHE A 127 10.99 -7.30 25.72
C PHE A 127 10.22 -6.62 26.84
N THR A 128 10.39 -5.30 27.00
CA THR A 128 9.70 -4.55 28.06
C THR A 128 8.21 -4.41 27.83
N ALA A 129 7.71 -4.48 26.59
CA ALA A 129 6.29 -4.34 26.28
C ALA A 129 5.43 -5.47 26.89
N GLU A 130 6.02 -6.65 27.10
CA GLU A 130 5.37 -7.78 27.78
C GLU A 130 5.35 -7.64 29.31
N LEU A 131 6.18 -6.74 29.87
CA LEU A 131 6.40 -6.60 31.30
C LEU A 131 5.88 -5.28 31.89
N LEU A 132 5.92 -4.22 31.08
CA LEU A 132 5.73 -2.84 31.47
C LEU A 132 4.79 -2.15 30.48
N THR A 133 3.57 -1.88 30.95
CA THR A 133 2.61 -1.04 30.22
C THR A 133 2.65 0.36 30.80
N LEU A 134 2.95 1.34 29.95
CA LEU A 134 2.98 2.75 30.32
C LEU A 134 1.69 3.41 29.87
N HIS A 135 1.11 4.23 30.75
CA HIS A 135 -0.12 4.96 30.55
C HIS A 135 0.14 6.42 30.92
N GLY A 136 0.14 7.30 29.92
CA GLY A 136 0.35 8.74 30.08
C GLY A 136 -0.23 9.54 28.92
N GLN A 137 0.02 10.85 28.87
CA GLN A 137 -0.56 11.74 27.83
C GLN A 137 -0.34 11.22 26.40
N ASN A 138 0.82 10.63 26.10
CA ASN A 138 1.11 10.12 24.75
C ASN A 138 0.31 8.85 24.39
N ASP A 139 0.04 7.96 25.36
CA ASP A 139 -0.76 6.75 25.13
C ASP A 139 -2.25 7.05 25.06
N GLN A 140 -2.71 8.06 25.81
CA GLN A 140 -4.07 8.61 25.67
C GLN A 140 -4.31 9.12 24.25
N LEU A 141 -3.32 9.80 23.64
CA LEU A 141 -3.38 10.23 22.24
C LEU A 141 -3.31 9.04 21.26
N ARG A 142 -2.61 7.96 21.63
CA ARG A 142 -2.49 6.74 20.79
C ARG A 142 -3.83 5.99 20.70
N LEU A 143 -4.54 5.84 21.82
CA LEU A 143 -5.89 5.25 21.90
C LEU A 143 -6.97 6.09 21.19
N MET A 144 -6.66 7.29 20.69
CA MET A 144 -7.56 8.04 19.80
C MET A 144 -7.50 7.54 18.34
N ARG A 145 -6.53 6.69 17.98
CA ARG A 145 -6.40 6.14 16.62
C ARG A 145 -7.28 4.89 16.45
N PRO A 146 -8.09 4.80 15.38
CA PRO A 146 -8.95 3.63 15.14
C PRO A 146 -8.22 2.28 15.13
N GLU A 147 -6.98 2.24 14.61
CA GLU A 147 -6.14 1.03 14.57
C GLU A 147 -5.81 0.50 15.98
N GLU A 148 -5.51 1.42 16.91
CA GLU A 148 -5.16 1.09 18.29
C GLU A 148 -6.41 0.73 19.10
N GLN A 149 -7.54 1.37 18.81
CA GLN A 149 -8.86 1.00 19.35
C GLN A 149 -9.26 -0.41 18.93
N ARG A 150 -9.06 -0.76 17.65
CA ARG A 150 -9.26 -2.12 17.15
C ARG A 150 -8.34 -3.11 17.86
N GLY A 151 -7.06 -2.79 17.99
CA GLY A 151 -6.11 -3.64 18.71
C GLY A 151 -6.50 -3.86 20.19
N ALA A 152 -6.97 -2.82 20.88
CA ALA A 152 -7.47 -2.91 22.24
C ALA A 152 -8.72 -3.81 22.33
N LEU A 153 -9.67 -3.65 21.40
CA LEU A 153 -10.86 -4.49 21.33
C LEU A 153 -10.50 -5.95 21.04
N ASP A 154 -9.55 -6.21 20.13
CA ASP A 154 -9.09 -7.56 19.78
C ASP A 154 -8.43 -8.27 20.96
N ARG A 155 -7.61 -7.55 21.74
CA ARG A 155 -7.03 -8.08 22.99
C ARG A 155 -8.13 -8.45 24.00
N PHE A 156 -9.07 -7.54 24.24
CA PHE A 156 -10.21 -7.81 25.13
C PHE A 156 -11.08 -8.99 24.65
N ALA A 157 -11.24 -9.13 23.34
CA ALA A 157 -12.00 -10.21 22.72
C ALA A 157 -11.24 -11.54 22.68
N LYS A 158 -9.93 -11.55 22.98
CA LYS A 158 -9.01 -12.68 22.72
C LYS A 158 -9.11 -13.16 21.25
N ALA A 159 -9.20 -12.22 20.31
CA ALA A 159 -9.46 -12.48 18.90
C ALA A 159 -8.25 -13.04 18.12
N ALA A 160 -7.09 -13.21 18.77
CA ALA A 160 -5.83 -13.60 18.11
C ALA A 160 -5.94 -14.84 17.20
N PRO A 161 -6.61 -15.96 17.60
CA PRO A 161 -6.74 -17.12 16.72
C PRO A 161 -7.59 -16.85 15.46
N ALA A 162 -8.67 -16.07 15.60
CA ALA A 162 -9.52 -15.70 14.47
C ALA A 162 -8.80 -14.71 13.53
N LEU A 163 -8.05 -13.77 14.10
CA LEU A 163 -7.23 -12.82 13.36
C LEU A 163 -6.10 -13.51 12.58
N GLU A 164 -5.45 -14.52 13.17
CA GLU A 164 -4.42 -15.30 12.49
C GLU A 164 -5.00 -16.11 11.31
N ARG A 165 -6.15 -16.76 11.51
CA ARG A 165 -6.88 -17.45 10.42
C ARG A 165 -7.21 -16.49 9.29
N TYR A 166 -7.75 -15.31 9.61
CA TYR A 166 -8.05 -14.26 8.64
C TYR A 166 -6.81 -13.85 7.85
N ARG A 167 -5.69 -13.54 8.54
CA ARG A 167 -4.44 -13.10 7.90
C ARG A 167 -3.88 -14.15 6.93
N LYS A 168 -3.84 -15.43 7.34
CA LYS A 168 -3.38 -16.53 6.47
C LYS A 168 -4.22 -16.66 5.19
N LEU A 169 -5.54 -16.60 5.32
CA LEU A 169 -6.46 -16.66 4.17
C LEU A 169 -6.31 -15.43 3.28
N ARG A 170 -6.14 -14.24 3.87
CA ARG A 170 -5.94 -12.99 3.14
C ARG A 170 -4.68 -13.03 2.30
N ASP A 171 -3.57 -13.49 2.87
CA ASP A 171 -2.29 -13.55 2.16
C ASP A 171 -2.34 -14.57 1.01
N ALA A 172 -2.97 -15.72 1.23
CA ALA A 172 -3.21 -16.71 0.19
C ALA A 172 -4.11 -16.16 -0.94
N TRP A 173 -5.19 -15.47 -0.58
CA TRP A 173 -6.12 -14.86 -1.54
C TRP A 173 -5.45 -13.75 -2.37
N LEU A 174 -4.73 -12.82 -1.73
CA LEU A 174 -4.02 -11.75 -2.44
C LEU A 174 -2.96 -12.31 -3.40
N THR A 175 -2.24 -13.35 -2.98
CA THR A 175 -1.25 -14.03 -3.84
C THR A 175 -1.93 -14.64 -5.07
N ALA A 176 -3.03 -15.38 -4.87
CA ALA A 176 -3.78 -16.00 -5.97
C ALA A 176 -4.41 -14.95 -6.91
N ARG A 177 -4.93 -13.85 -6.37
CA ARG A 177 -5.53 -12.75 -7.14
C ARG A 177 -4.48 -12.00 -7.97
N HIS A 178 -3.30 -11.74 -7.41
CA HIS A 178 -2.20 -11.13 -8.17
C HIS A 178 -1.73 -12.04 -9.30
N ASP A 179 -1.52 -13.35 -9.05
CA ASP A 179 -1.14 -14.30 -10.10
C ASP A 179 -2.22 -14.37 -11.20
N LEU A 180 -3.50 -14.32 -10.82
CA LEU A 180 -4.61 -14.30 -11.78
C LEU A 180 -4.58 -13.07 -12.68
N ILE A 181 -4.39 -11.88 -12.11
CA ILE A 181 -4.33 -10.62 -12.87
C ILE A 181 -3.13 -10.64 -13.82
N ASP A 182 -1.96 -11.03 -13.33
CA ASP A 182 -0.73 -11.09 -14.12
C ASP A 182 -0.86 -12.06 -15.29
N ARG A 183 -1.37 -13.28 -15.04
CA ARG A 183 -1.59 -14.27 -16.10
C ARG A 183 -2.65 -13.82 -17.08
N ARG A 184 -3.76 -13.24 -16.61
CA ARG A 184 -4.81 -12.71 -17.49
C ARG A 184 -4.28 -11.63 -18.42
N ASN A 185 -3.43 -10.73 -17.93
CA ASN A 185 -2.81 -9.69 -18.74
C ASN A 185 -1.87 -10.28 -19.79
N ARG A 186 -1.01 -11.22 -19.40
CA ARG A 186 -0.13 -11.94 -20.35
C ARG A 186 -0.92 -12.69 -21.41
N MET A 187 -1.97 -13.42 -21.02
CA MET A 187 -2.84 -14.13 -21.96
C MET A 187 -3.51 -13.19 -22.96
N ARG A 188 -3.95 -12.01 -22.49
CA ARG A 188 -4.53 -10.99 -23.36
C ARG A 188 -3.51 -10.45 -24.37
N GLU A 189 -2.27 -10.24 -23.96
CA GLU A 189 -1.18 -9.82 -24.85
C GLU A 189 -0.88 -10.91 -25.90
N LEU A 190 -0.78 -12.17 -25.48
CA LEU A 190 -0.57 -13.30 -26.38
C LEU A 190 -1.71 -13.47 -27.39
N ALA A 191 -2.96 -13.30 -26.95
CA ALA A 191 -4.13 -13.35 -27.83
C ALA A 191 -4.09 -12.23 -28.89
N LEU A 192 -3.77 -10.99 -28.49
CA LEU A 192 -3.62 -9.87 -29.42
C LEU A 192 -2.45 -10.08 -30.41
N GLU A 193 -1.32 -10.64 -29.96
CA GLU A 193 -0.21 -11.02 -30.83
C GLU A 193 -0.64 -12.11 -31.83
N SER A 194 -1.33 -13.14 -31.36
CA SER A 194 -1.87 -14.23 -32.19
C SER A 194 -2.84 -13.71 -33.26
N ASP A 195 -3.79 -12.85 -32.89
CA ASP A 195 -4.75 -12.25 -33.84
C ASP A 195 -4.05 -11.42 -34.91
N ARG A 196 -3.05 -10.61 -34.51
CA ARG A 196 -2.26 -9.79 -35.43
C ARG A 196 -1.46 -10.64 -36.41
N LEU A 197 -0.77 -11.68 -35.92
CA LEU A 197 0.01 -12.58 -36.77
C LEU A 197 -0.90 -13.36 -37.72
N THR A 198 -2.04 -13.85 -37.23
CA THR A 198 -3.03 -14.57 -38.04
C THR A 198 -3.58 -13.69 -39.16
N PHE A 199 -3.94 -12.43 -38.86
CA PHE A 199 -4.41 -11.49 -39.87
C PHE A 199 -3.35 -11.23 -40.95
N ALA A 200 -2.11 -10.98 -40.54
CA ALA A 200 -1.02 -10.70 -41.47
C ALA A 200 -0.66 -11.92 -42.35
N LEU A 201 -0.65 -13.13 -41.76
CA LEU A 201 -0.43 -14.36 -42.49
C LEU A 201 -1.54 -14.64 -43.49
N ASN A 202 -2.81 -14.45 -43.11
CA ASN A 202 -3.94 -14.57 -44.03
C ASN A 202 -3.85 -13.57 -45.20
N GLU A 203 -3.40 -12.33 -44.95
CA GLU A 203 -3.19 -11.34 -46.01
C GLU A 203 -2.11 -11.80 -47.00
N ILE A 204 -0.99 -12.34 -46.51
CA ILE A 204 0.09 -12.87 -47.35
C ILE A 204 -0.36 -14.12 -48.11
N ASP A 205 -1.02 -15.06 -47.43
CA ASP A 205 -1.50 -16.33 -48.00
C ASP A 205 -2.58 -16.12 -49.07
N THR A 206 -3.38 -15.05 -48.95
CA THR A 206 -4.40 -14.70 -49.97
C THR A 206 -3.75 -14.21 -51.27
N VAL A 207 -2.63 -13.49 -51.19
CA VAL A 207 -1.89 -13.00 -52.37
C VAL A 207 -1.01 -14.11 -52.96
N ASP A 208 -0.56 -15.07 -52.15
CA ASP A 208 0.29 -16.19 -52.55
C ASP A 208 1.53 -15.76 -53.37
N PRO A 209 2.40 -14.90 -52.81
CA PRO A 209 3.58 -14.42 -53.52
C PRO A 209 4.61 -15.54 -53.69
N GLN A 210 5.26 -15.60 -54.85
CA GLN A 210 6.28 -16.61 -55.15
C GLN A 210 7.70 -16.05 -55.02
N PRO A 211 8.71 -16.88 -54.68
CA PRO A 211 10.10 -16.43 -54.58
C PRO A 211 10.61 -15.81 -55.89
N GLY A 212 11.24 -14.63 -55.80
CA GLY A 212 11.72 -13.86 -56.95
C GLY A 212 10.66 -13.38 -57.95
N GLU A 213 9.37 -13.42 -57.58
CA GLU A 213 8.27 -13.03 -58.46
C GLU A 213 8.31 -11.54 -58.80
N ASP A 214 8.67 -10.67 -57.85
CA ASP A 214 8.75 -9.22 -58.01
C ASP A 214 9.78 -8.81 -59.06
N ASP A 215 10.99 -9.38 -59.00
CA ASP A 215 12.04 -9.11 -59.98
C ASP A 215 11.64 -9.59 -61.40
N ALA A 216 11.07 -10.79 -61.50
CA ALA A 216 10.60 -11.34 -62.76
C ALA A 216 9.47 -10.49 -63.37
N LEU A 217 8.54 -10.04 -62.53
CA LEU A 217 7.39 -9.25 -62.93
C LEU A 217 7.80 -7.84 -63.39
N VAL A 218 8.75 -7.20 -62.70
CA VAL A 218 9.33 -5.91 -63.13
C VAL A 218 9.98 -6.05 -64.51
N ALA A 219 10.80 -7.09 -64.71
CA ALA A 219 11.46 -7.34 -65.99
C ALA A 219 10.44 -7.54 -67.13
N ASP A 220 9.37 -8.30 -66.88
CA ASP A 220 8.31 -8.52 -67.86
C ASP A 220 7.50 -7.25 -68.17
N ILE A 221 7.18 -6.44 -67.15
CA ILE A 221 6.46 -5.16 -67.34
C ILE A 221 7.28 -4.21 -68.21
N VAL A 222 8.59 -4.08 -67.96
CA VAL A 222 9.47 -3.25 -68.79
C VAL A 222 9.42 -3.73 -70.24
N ARG A 223 9.64 -5.03 -70.48
CA ARG A 223 9.61 -5.64 -71.82
C ARG A 223 8.28 -5.42 -72.54
N LEU A 224 7.15 -5.60 -71.86
CA LEU A 224 5.82 -5.41 -72.45
C LEU A 224 5.50 -3.94 -72.71
N SER A 225 5.94 -3.03 -71.84
CA SER A 225 5.76 -1.58 -72.04
C SER A 225 6.55 -1.07 -73.25
N GLU A 226 7.77 -1.59 -73.47
CA GLU A 226 8.56 -1.29 -74.66
C GLU A 226 7.86 -1.79 -75.94
N LEU A 227 7.28 -3.00 -75.92
CA LEU A 227 6.51 -3.51 -77.05
C LEU A 227 5.25 -2.67 -77.34
N ASP A 228 4.58 -2.17 -76.31
CA ASP A 228 3.36 -1.38 -76.49
C ASP A 228 3.67 0.03 -77.04
N THR A 229 4.76 0.66 -76.57
CA THR A 229 5.25 1.93 -77.15
C THR A 229 5.65 1.79 -78.62
N LEU A 230 6.29 0.67 -79.01
CA LEU A 230 6.59 0.37 -80.41
C LEU A 230 5.32 0.18 -81.24
N ARG A 231 4.31 -0.50 -80.69
CA ARG A 231 3.01 -0.70 -81.35
C ARG A 231 2.28 0.63 -81.54
N GLU A 232 2.19 1.46 -80.50
CA GLU A 232 1.54 2.77 -80.56
C GLU A 232 2.18 3.65 -81.63
N ALA A 233 3.53 3.69 -81.69
CA ALA A 233 4.26 4.41 -82.72
C ALA A 233 3.94 3.91 -84.14
N ALA A 234 3.91 2.59 -84.34
CA ALA A 234 3.62 1.97 -85.64
C ALA A 234 2.16 2.17 -86.07
N VAL A 235 1.19 2.02 -85.16
CA VAL A 235 -0.25 2.29 -85.42
C VAL A 235 -0.45 3.77 -85.76
N THR A 236 0.17 4.68 -85.01
CA THR A 236 0.07 6.13 -85.24
C THR A 236 0.64 6.51 -86.60
N ALA A 237 1.82 5.97 -86.95
CA ALA A 237 2.45 6.18 -88.24
C ALA A 237 1.59 5.61 -89.39
N HIS A 238 1.10 4.39 -89.24
CA HIS A 238 0.25 3.73 -90.24
C HIS A 238 -1.03 4.55 -90.48
N ALA A 239 -1.74 4.93 -89.42
CA ALA A 239 -2.95 5.76 -89.51
C ALA A 239 -2.71 7.12 -90.18
N ALA A 240 -1.56 7.76 -89.93
CA ALA A 240 -1.19 9.02 -90.60
C ALA A 240 -0.95 8.84 -92.11
N LEU A 241 -0.45 7.67 -92.54
CA LEU A 241 -0.17 7.37 -93.95
C LEU A 241 -1.41 6.92 -94.72
N THR A 242 -2.25 6.05 -94.14
CA THR A 242 -3.38 5.40 -94.83
C THR A 242 -4.76 5.92 -94.44
N GLY A 243 -4.85 6.71 -93.37
CA GLY A 243 -6.10 7.10 -92.74
C GLY A 243 -6.53 6.09 -91.67
N ALA A 244 -7.19 6.59 -90.62
CA ALA A 244 -7.75 5.75 -89.57
C ALA A 244 -9.09 5.12 -90.05
N PRO A 245 -9.37 3.84 -89.73
CA PRO A 245 -10.59 3.16 -90.18
C PRO A 245 -11.90 3.80 -89.71
N ASP A 246 -11.89 4.53 -88.58
CA ASP A 246 -13.09 4.97 -87.86
C ASP A 246 -13.22 6.49 -87.68
N ASP A 247 -12.36 7.30 -88.31
CA ASP A 247 -12.35 8.75 -88.08
C ASP A 247 -13.07 9.49 -89.21
N THR A 248 -14.41 9.45 -89.20
CA THR A 248 -15.24 10.18 -90.18
C THR A 248 -15.28 11.71 -89.95
N ASP A 249 -14.78 12.20 -88.81
CA ASP A 249 -14.83 13.62 -88.41
C ASP A 249 -13.45 14.28 -88.24
N ALA A 250 -12.33 13.54 -88.27
CA ALA A 250 -11.02 14.15 -88.35
C ALA A 250 -10.77 14.74 -89.75
N SER A 251 -10.68 16.06 -89.83
CA SER A 251 -10.33 16.83 -91.02
C SER A 251 -8.90 16.59 -91.55
N GLY A 252 -8.18 15.63 -90.96
CA GLY A 252 -6.87 15.17 -91.40
C GLY A 252 -7.00 14.20 -92.56
N HIS A 253 -6.65 14.67 -93.76
CA HIS A 253 -6.51 13.77 -94.91
C HIS A 253 -5.21 12.97 -94.74
N SER A 254 -5.26 11.65 -94.98
CA SER A 254 -4.06 10.82 -94.93
C SER A 254 -3.01 11.29 -95.93
N ALA A 255 -1.74 10.94 -95.72
CA ALA A 255 -0.69 11.28 -96.68
C ALA A 255 -0.99 10.69 -98.07
N ALA A 256 -1.49 9.44 -98.12
CA ALA A 256 -1.91 8.80 -99.35
C ALA A 256 -3.07 9.54 -100.05
N ASP A 257 -4.10 9.97 -99.29
CA ASP A 257 -5.23 10.71 -99.85
C ASP A 257 -4.82 12.10 -100.36
N CYS A 258 -3.98 12.81 -99.61
CA CYS A 258 -3.45 14.12 -100.03
C CYS A 258 -2.68 14.01 -101.34
N LEU A 259 -1.77 13.04 -101.43
CA LEU A 259 -0.96 12.79 -102.63
C LEU A 259 -1.82 12.31 -103.79
N GLY A 260 -2.80 11.43 -103.54
CA GLY A 260 -3.75 10.97 -104.55
C GLY A 260 -4.58 12.11 -105.15
N ARG A 261 -5.10 13.00 -104.30
CA ARG A 261 -5.84 14.20 -104.75
C ARG A 261 -4.95 15.18 -105.51
N ALA A 262 -3.73 15.43 -105.02
CA ALA A 262 -2.78 16.30 -105.69
C ALA A 262 -2.42 15.77 -107.09
N ARG A 263 -2.16 14.46 -107.20
CA ARG A 263 -1.91 13.78 -108.47
C ARG A 263 -3.10 13.91 -109.42
N ALA A 264 -4.32 13.62 -108.96
CA ALA A 264 -5.53 13.73 -109.78
C ALA A 264 -5.76 15.15 -110.31
N ALA A 265 -5.49 16.18 -109.51
CA ALA A 265 -5.58 17.57 -109.94
C ALA A 265 -4.51 17.90 -110.99
N LEU A 266 -3.27 17.43 -110.82
CA LEU A 266 -2.19 17.63 -111.79
C LEU A 266 -2.39 16.85 -113.10
N ASP A 267 -3.04 15.68 -113.05
CA ASP A 267 -3.38 14.86 -114.22
C ASP A 267 -4.56 15.42 -115.04
N SER A 268 -5.36 16.32 -114.44
CA SER A 268 -6.53 16.95 -115.08
C SER A 268 -6.20 18.04 -116.11
N THR A 269 -4.91 18.33 -116.34
CA THR A 269 -4.42 19.37 -117.24
C THR A 269 -3.49 18.80 -118.31
N ASP A 270 -3.42 19.49 -119.46
CA ASP A 270 -2.58 19.08 -120.58
C ASP A 270 -1.16 19.67 -120.57
N ASP A 271 -0.81 20.44 -119.53
CA ASP A 271 0.51 21.07 -119.38
C ASP A 271 1.62 20.05 -119.09
N ALA A 272 2.67 20.06 -119.90
CA ALA A 272 3.76 19.07 -119.82
C ALA A 272 4.57 19.15 -118.51
N LYS A 273 4.70 20.34 -117.91
CA LYS A 273 5.42 20.53 -116.65
C LYS A 273 4.60 20.02 -115.47
N LEU A 274 3.28 20.26 -115.48
CA LEU A 274 2.37 19.74 -114.46
C LEU A 274 2.22 18.22 -114.53
N ARG A 275 2.21 17.61 -115.73
CA ARG A 275 2.26 16.14 -115.88
C ARG A 275 3.57 15.53 -115.39
N SER A 276 4.71 16.18 -115.61
CA SER A 276 6.00 15.73 -115.04
C SER A 276 5.97 15.78 -113.51
N LEU A 277 5.34 16.79 -112.92
CA LEU A 277 5.11 16.86 -111.47
C LEU A 277 4.11 15.80 -110.99
N ALA A 278 3.08 15.47 -111.76
CA ALA A 278 2.15 14.37 -111.46
C ALA A 278 2.87 13.02 -111.38
N GLY A 279 3.85 12.78 -112.26
CA GLY A 279 4.76 11.63 -112.20
C GLY A 279 5.54 11.58 -110.88
N GLN A 280 6.16 12.70 -110.47
CA GLN A 280 6.88 12.79 -109.20
C GLN A 280 5.97 12.58 -107.98
N VAL A 281 4.74 13.12 -108.00
CA VAL A 281 3.75 12.88 -106.93
C VAL A 281 3.29 11.42 -106.91
N GLY A 282 3.19 10.78 -108.07
CA GLY A 282 2.90 9.34 -108.19
C GLY A 282 4.00 8.45 -107.62
N GLU A 283 5.26 8.80 -107.83
CA GLU A 283 6.41 8.13 -107.19
C GLU A 283 6.37 8.29 -105.67
N ALA A 284 6.12 9.50 -105.16
CA ALA A 284 5.97 9.74 -103.72
C ALA A 284 4.80 8.96 -103.10
N LEU A 285 3.66 8.86 -103.82
CA LEU A 285 2.52 8.06 -103.39
C LEU A 285 2.86 6.57 -103.29
N THR A 286 3.68 6.06 -104.21
CA THR A 286 4.13 4.66 -104.19
C THR A 286 5.01 4.41 -102.96
N VAL A 287 5.98 5.29 -102.68
CA VAL A 287 6.82 5.19 -101.47
C VAL A 287 6.00 5.22 -100.18
N VAL A 288 4.96 6.06 -100.12
CA VAL A 288 4.03 6.13 -98.97
C VAL A 288 3.23 4.83 -98.82
N ALA A 289 2.75 4.26 -99.92
CA ALA A 289 2.00 3.00 -99.91
C ALA A 289 2.89 1.81 -99.49
N ASP A 290 4.13 1.76 -99.96
CA ASP A 290 5.09 0.73 -99.58
C ASP A 290 5.42 0.81 -98.09
N ALA A 291 5.72 2.01 -97.56
CA ALA A 291 5.99 2.23 -96.15
C ALA A 291 4.79 1.87 -95.25
N ALA A 292 3.56 2.14 -95.71
CA ALA A 292 2.36 1.70 -95.02
C ALA A 292 2.21 0.18 -95.03
N GLY A 293 2.50 -0.48 -96.16
CA GLY A 293 2.51 -1.94 -96.27
C GLY A 293 3.53 -2.59 -95.32
N GLU A 294 4.74 -2.03 -95.24
CA GLU A 294 5.77 -2.48 -94.30
C GLU A 294 5.36 -2.28 -92.83
N LEU A 295 4.74 -1.14 -92.49
CA LEU A 295 4.20 -0.89 -91.15
C LEU A 295 3.07 -1.86 -90.78
N SER A 296 2.19 -2.20 -91.73
CA SER A 296 1.13 -3.19 -91.55
C SER A 296 1.72 -4.57 -91.27
N ALA A 297 2.71 -5.01 -92.05
CA ALA A 297 3.40 -6.27 -91.83
C ALA A 297 4.12 -6.31 -90.47
N TYR A 298 4.76 -5.20 -90.08
CA TYR A 298 5.39 -5.07 -88.76
C TYR A 298 4.39 -5.18 -87.61
N LEU A 299 3.20 -4.58 -87.75
CA LEU A 299 2.12 -4.68 -86.76
C LEU A 299 1.55 -6.11 -86.67
N ASP A 300 1.45 -6.83 -87.79
CA ASP A 300 1.00 -8.22 -87.83
C ASP A 300 2.00 -9.19 -87.16
N GLU A 301 3.30 -8.86 -87.16
CA GLU A 301 4.35 -9.64 -86.49
C GLU A 301 4.43 -9.38 -84.97
N LEU A 302 3.89 -8.27 -84.48
CA LEU A 302 3.95 -7.92 -83.06
C LEU A 302 2.97 -8.77 -82.22
N PRO A 303 3.44 -9.50 -81.18
CA PRO A 303 2.59 -10.37 -80.37
C PRO A 303 1.50 -9.59 -79.62
N VAL A 304 0.24 -9.95 -79.83
CA VAL A 304 -0.94 -9.29 -79.23
C VAL A 304 -1.08 -9.71 -77.77
N ASP A 305 -0.71 -8.84 -76.83
CA ASP A 305 -0.78 -9.18 -75.40
C ASP A 305 -1.04 -7.96 -74.49
N ALA A 306 -1.88 -7.01 -74.93
CA ALA A 306 -2.22 -5.82 -74.14
C ALA A 306 -2.85 -6.17 -72.77
N SER A 307 -3.67 -7.24 -72.73
CA SER A 307 -4.27 -7.75 -71.49
C SER A 307 -3.23 -8.31 -70.50
N ALA A 308 -2.06 -8.79 -70.99
CA ALA A 308 -1.02 -9.32 -70.12
C ALA A 308 -0.26 -8.21 -69.35
N LEU A 309 -0.09 -7.02 -69.94
CA LEU A 309 0.54 -5.89 -69.26
C LEU A 309 -0.34 -5.40 -68.09
N GLU A 310 -1.65 -5.22 -68.32
CA GLU A 310 -2.59 -4.82 -67.27
C GLU A 310 -2.65 -5.84 -66.14
N ALA A 311 -2.72 -7.14 -66.45
CA ALA A 311 -2.70 -8.20 -65.46
C ALA A 311 -1.41 -8.20 -64.63
N LYS A 312 -0.25 -7.99 -65.25
CA LYS A 312 1.03 -7.90 -64.54
C LYS A 312 1.13 -6.64 -63.69
N LEU A 313 0.64 -5.49 -64.15
CA LEU A 313 0.60 -4.26 -63.34
C LEU A 313 -0.32 -4.42 -62.11
N ALA A 314 -1.47 -5.08 -62.26
CA ALA A 314 -2.35 -5.42 -61.14
C ALA A 314 -1.64 -6.34 -60.13
N ARG A 315 -0.99 -7.40 -60.61
CA ARG A 315 -0.18 -8.30 -59.76
C ARG A 315 0.95 -7.57 -59.04
N GLN A 316 1.61 -6.61 -59.71
CA GLN A 316 2.66 -5.78 -59.09
C GLN A 316 2.11 -4.94 -57.93
N ALA A 317 0.90 -4.41 -58.07
CA ALA A 317 0.26 -3.61 -57.04
C ALA A 317 -0.11 -4.45 -55.81
N GLU A 318 -0.56 -5.69 -56.02
CA GLU A 318 -0.78 -6.67 -54.94
C GLU A 318 0.51 -6.95 -54.17
N LEU A 319 1.58 -7.32 -54.87
CA LEU A 319 2.89 -7.61 -54.26
C LEU A 319 3.47 -6.38 -53.53
N ARG A 320 3.35 -5.18 -54.12
CA ARG A 320 3.78 -3.92 -53.47
C ARG A 320 3.04 -3.61 -52.18
N THR A 321 1.78 -4.04 -52.07
CA THR A 321 1.02 -3.85 -50.82
C THR A 321 1.61 -4.68 -49.70
N LEU A 322 2.07 -5.90 -50.00
CA LEU A 322 2.75 -6.77 -49.04
C LEU A 322 4.14 -6.27 -48.67
N THR A 323 4.97 -5.92 -49.66
CA THR A 323 6.34 -5.47 -49.38
C THR A 323 6.33 -4.17 -48.55
N ARG A 324 5.46 -3.22 -48.85
CA ARG A 324 5.31 -2.00 -48.03
C ARG A 324 4.95 -2.28 -46.56
N LYS A 325 4.24 -3.38 -46.27
CA LYS A 325 3.77 -3.72 -44.92
C LYS A 325 4.75 -4.60 -44.15
N TYR A 326 5.43 -5.54 -44.81
CA TYR A 326 6.07 -6.67 -44.14
C TYR A 326 7.60 -6.75 -44.38
N ALA A 327 8.10 -6.43 -45.57
CA ALA A 327 9.55 -6.50 -45.89
C ALA A 327 9.91 -5.79 -47.20
N ALA A 328 11.19 -5.49 -47.43
CA ALA A 328 11.61 -4.73 -48.60
C ALA A 328 11.29 -5.39 -49.97
N ASP A 329 11.29 -6.71 -50.04
CA ASP A 329 11.09 -7.54 -51.23
C ASP A 329 10.21 -8.77 -50.94
N VAL A 330 9.78 -9.49 -51.97
CA VAL A 330 8.90 -10.67 -51.82
C VAL A 330 9.56 -11.78 -51.01
N ASP A 331 10.86 -12.03 -51.21
CA ASP A 331 11.60 -13.05 -50.45
C ASP A 331 11.65 -12.72 -48.96
N GLY A 332 11.81 -11.45 -48.60
CA GLY A 332 11.72 -10.95 -47.23
C GLY A 332 10.32 -11.13 -46.63
N VAL A 333 9.26 -10.91 -47.41
CA VAL A 333 7.86 -11.15 -46.96
C VAL A 333 7.66 -12.64 -46.66
N LEU A 334 8.17 -13.53 -47.53
CA LEU A 334 8.10 -14.98 -47.34
C LEU A 334 8.93 -15.45 -46.14
N GLN A 335 10.10 -14.85 -45.90
CA GLN A 335 10.88 -15.10 -44.69
C GLN A 335 10.10 -14.67 -43.43
N TRP A 336 9.59 -13.45 -43.42
CA TRP A 336 8.79 -12.93 -42.30
C TRP A 336 7.57 -13.81 -42.02
N ALA A 337 6.89 -14.30 -43.06
CA ALA A 337 5.76 -15.22 -42.92
C ALA A 337 6.17 -16.57 -42.30
N ARG A 338 7.34 -17.12 -42.65
CA ARG A 338 7.85 -18.36 -42.03
C ARG A 338 8.16 -18.17 -40.55
N GLU A 339 8.87 -17.10 -40.19
CA GLU A 339 9.19 -16.75 -38.80
C GLU A 339 7.91 -16.52 -37.99
N SER A 340 6.94 -15.81 -38.56
CA SER A 340 5.64 -15.54 -37.95
C SER A 340 4.81 -16.81 -37.72
N ARG A 341 4.79 -17.76 -38.67
CA ARG A 341 4.12 -19.05 -38.47
C ARG A 341 4.77 -19.86 -37.35
N GLN A 342 6.11 -19.87 -37.28
CA GLN A 342 6.82 -20.54 -36.19
C GLN A 342 6.51 -19.89 -34.85
N ARG A 343 6.47 -18.56 -34.79
CA ARG A 343 6.12 -17.81 -33.59
C ARG A 343 4.70 -18.12 -33.15
N LEU A 344 3.72 -18.07 -34.07
CA LEU A 344 2.32 -18.37 -33.81
C LEU A 344 2.13 -19.79 -33.25
N ALA A 345 2.84 -20.78 -33.80
CA ALA A 345 2.80 -22.16 -33.31
C ALA A 345 3.37 -22.33 -31.88
N GLN A 346 4.20 -21.39 -31.42
CA GLN A 346 4.73 -21.36 -30.05
C GLN A 346 3.83 -20.60 -29.07
N LEU A 347 2.85 -19.83 -29.56
CA LEU A 347 1.92 -19.10 -28.69
C LEU A 347 0.89 -20.07 -28.10
N ASP A 348 1.05 -20.38 -26.82
CA ASP A 348 0.05 -21.12 -26.05
C ASP A 348 -0.98 -20.13 -25.48
N VAL A 349 -2.20 -20.18 -26.01
CA VAL A 349 -3.35 -19.34 -25.59
C VAL A 349 -4.37 -20.17 -24.80
N SER A 350 -3.96 -21.27 -24.14
CA SER A 350 -4.85 -22.09 -23.34
C SER A 350 -5.45 -21.35 -22.13
N GLU A 351 -6.78 -21.38 -21.99
CA GLU A 351 -7.51 -20.73 -20.89
C GLU A 351 -7.64 -21.61 -19.64
N GLU A 352 -7.35 -22.91 -19.73
CA GLU A 352 -7.62 -23.90 -18.69
C GLU A 352 -6.90 -23.58 -17.37
N GLY A 353 -5.63 -23.20 -17.45
CA GLY A 353 -4.86 -22.78 -16.27
C GLY A 353 -5.37 -21.49 -15.64
N LEU A 354 -5.90 -20.57 -16.46
CA LEU A 354 -6.47 -19.31 -15.99
C LEU A 354 -7.81 -19.54 -15.27
N GLN A 355 -8.65 -20.42 -15.82
CA GLN A 355 -9.93 -20.80 -15.21
C GLN A 355 -9.72 -21.51 -13.86
N ALA A 356 -8.75 -22.43 -13.77
CA ALA A 356 -8.40 -23.09 -12.51
C ALA A 356 -7.92 -22.09 -11.45
N LEU A 357 -7.09 -21.12 -11.85
CA LEU A 357 -6.59 -20.08 -10.95
C LEU A 357 -7.70 -19.13 -10.49
N ALA A 358 -8.63 -18.77 -11.39
CA ALA A 358 -9.81 -17.97 -11.06
C ALA A 358 -10.71 -18.68 -10.06
N ALA A 359 -11.02 -19.97 -10.29
CA ALA A 359 -11.81 -20.76 -9.36
C ALA A 359 -11.16 -20.85 -7.97
N ARG A 360 -9.83 -20.98 -7.91
CA ARG A 360 -9.08 -20.99 -6.65
C ARG A 360 -9.11 -19.64 -5.94
N ALA A 361 -8.98 -18.53 -6.68
CA ALA A 361 -9.09 -17.19 -6.12
C ALA A 361 -10.49 -16.93 -5.55
N ASP A 362 -11.54 -17.39 -6.23
CA ASP A 362 -12.94 -17.26 -5.78
C ASP A 362 -13.24 -18.12 -4.55
N GLU A 363 -12.68 -19.33 -4.46
CA GLU A 363 -12.77 -20.18 -3.28
C GLU A 363 -12.11 -19.52 -2.07
N LEU A 364 -10.87 -19.04 -2.22
CA LEU A 364 -10.15 -18.31 -1.17
C LEU A 364 -10.87 -17.03 -0.77
N ALA A 365 -11.51 -16.34 -1.71
CA ALA A 365 -12.33 -15.16 -1.41
C ALA A 365 -13.52 -15.51 -0.51
N ARG A 366 -14.21 -16.62 -0.77
CA ARG A 366 -15.32 -17.09 0.08
C ARG A 366 -14.83 -17.47 1.48
N GLU A 367 -13.76 -18.25 1.57
CA GLU A 367 -13.17 -18.63 2.86
C GLU A 367 -12.72 -17.41 3.66
N LEU A 368 -12.10 -16.43 2.99
CA LEU A 368 -11.70 -15.17 3.61
C LEU A 368 -12.90 -14.35 4.09
N ALA A 369 -13.98 -14.28 3.32
CA ALA A 369 -15.17 -13.55 3.68
C ALA A 369 -15.89 -14.18 4.90
N ASP A 370 -15.93 -15.50 4.98
CA ASP A 370 -16.44 -16.21 6.16
C ASP A 370 -15.56 -15.93 7.39
N ALA A 371 -14.24 -16.01 7.26
CA ALA A 371 -13.31 -15.67 8.35
C ALA A 371 -13.42 -14.19 8.78
N ALA A 372 -13.69 -13.28 7.84
CA ALA A 372 -13.93 -11.88 8.12
C ALA A 372 -15.20 -11.69 8.95
N ILE A 373 -16.32 -12.34 8.58
CA ILE A 373 -17.58 -12.27 9.32
C ILE A 373 -17.43 -12.87 10.72
N ASP A 374 -16.72 -13.99 10.86
CA ASP A 374 -16.44 -14.60 12.16
C ASP A 374 -15.70 -13.61 13.07
N LEU A 375 -14.66 -12.95 12.55
CA LEU A 375 -13.88 -11.93 13.26
C LEU A 375 -14.73 -10.70 13.62
N SER A 376 -15.52 -10.18 12.69
CA SER A 376 -16.47 -9.08 12.92
C SER A 376 -17.49 -9.44 14.00
N GLY A 377 -17.99 -10.68 14.02
CA GLY A 377 -18.92 -11.19 15.02
C GLY A 377 -18.31 -11.21 16.43
N ILE A 378 -17.07 -11.69 16.55
CA ILE A 378 -16.29 -11.66 17.80
C ILE A 378 -16.13 -10.22 18.28
N ARG A 379 -15.73 -9.31 17.39
CA ARG A 379 -15.53 -7.88 17.69
C ARG A 379 -16.82 -7.20 18.14
N ARG A 380 -17.94 -7.38 17.43
CA ARG A 380 -19.24 -6.78 17.81
C ARG A 380 -19.74 -7.28 19.17
N LYS A 381 -19.53 -8.56 19.50
CA LYS A 381 -19.90 -9.11 20.81
C LYS A 381 -19.00 -8.55 21.91
N ALA A 382 -17.71 -8.45 21.66
CA ALA A 382 -16.74 -7.85 22.57
C ALA A 382 -17.00 -6.36 22.78
N ALA A 383 -17.35 -5.63 21.73
CA ALA A 383 -17.65 -4.19 21.75
C ALA A 383 -18.81 -3.90 22.72
N LYS A 384 -19.90 -4.66 22.64
CA LYS A 384 -21.04 -4.52 23.57
C LYS A 384 -20.67 -4.81 25.02
N ARG A 385 -19.80 -5.80 25.26
CA ARG A 385 -19.33 -6.16 26.61
C ARG A 385 -18.41 -5.10 27.19
N LEU A 386 -17.37 -4.74 26.44
CA LEU A 386 -16.40 -3.72 26.81
C LEU A 386 -17.10 -2.38 27.07
N ALA A 387 -18.02 -1.97 26.19
CA ALA A 387 -18.77 -0.74 26.38
C ALA A 387 -19.61 -0.71 27.67
N LYS A 388 -20.23 -1.84 28.03
CA LYS A 388 -20.98 -1.99 29.28
C LYS A 388 -20.07 -1.94 30.51
N GLU A 389 -18.94 -2.65 30.47
CA GLU A 389 -17.96 -2.68 31.56
C GLU A 389 -17.34 -1.30 31.80
N VAL A 390 -16.92 -0.60 30.73
CA VAL A 390 -16.39 0.77 30.81
C VAL A 390 -17.43 1.76 31.32
N THR A 391 -18.69 1.68 30.85
CA THR A 391 -19.78 2.55 31.33
C THR A 391 -20.06 2.34 32.83
N ALA A 392 -19.99 1.09 33.31
CA ALA A 392 -20.13 0.78 34.73
C ALA A 392 -18.97 1.38 35.55
N GLU A 393 -17.74 1.31 35.04
CA GLU A 393 -16.57 1.89 35.70
C GLU A 393 -16.62 3.43 35.71
N LEU A 394 -17.05 4.07 34.62
CA LEU A 394 -17.27 5.51 34.54
C LEU A 394 -18.25 6.02 35.61
N SER A 395 -19.32 5.27 35.87
CA SER A 395 -20.27 5.61 36.94
C SER A 395 -19.59 5.67 38.32
N GLY A 396 -18.59 4.80 38.55
CA GLY A 396 -17.76 4.81 39.75
C GLY A 396 -16.80 5.99 39.84
N LEU A 397 -16.37 6.55 38.70
CA LEU A 397 -15.47 7.70 38.61
C LEU A 397 -16.21 9.05 38.62
N ALA A 398 -17.35 9.12 39.32
CA ALA A 398 -18.22 10.29 39.41
C ALA A 398 -18.78 10.78 38.05
N MET A 399 -18.95 9.87 37.09
CA MET A 399 -19.54 10.12 35.77
C MET A 399 -20.78 9.24 35.53
N ALA A 400 -21.72 9.25 36.47
CA ALA A 400 -22.90 8.35 36.46
C ALA A 400 -23.84 8.52 35.25
N ASP A 401 -23.82 9.69 34.60
CA ASP A 401 -24.60 9.98 33.41
C ASP A 401 -23.84 9.77 32.10
N ALA A 402 -22.55 9.43 32.17
CA ALA A 402 -21.73 9.20 31.00
C ALA A 402 -22.02 7.84 30.35
N GLN A 403 -21.86 7.77 29.04
CA GLN A 403 -22.00 6.53 28.27
C GLN A 403 -20.80 6.36 27.36
N PHE A 404 -20.27 5.14 27.33
CA PHE A 404 -19.23 4.73 26.40
C PHE A 404 -19.81 3.75 25.39
N SER A 405 -19.47 3.94 24.12
CA SER A 405 -19.91 3.09 23.01
C SER A 405 -18.72 2.71 22.13
N ILE A 406 -18.87 1.59 21.42
CA ILE A 406 -17.90 1.13 20.45
C ILE A 406 -18.69 0.79 19.20
N ASP A 407 -18.42 1.52 18.12
CA ASP A 407 -18.93 1.20 16.80
C ASP A 407 -17.97 0.24 16.09
N VAL A 408 -18.53 -0.78 15.44
CA VAL A 408 -17.79 -1.74 14.63
C VAL A 408 -18.49 -1.82 13.27
N SER A 409 -17.97 -1.06 12.32
CA SER A 409 -18.48 -0.91 10.96
C SER A 409 -17.50 -1.49 9.95
N ASN A 410 -17.98 -1.85 8.76
CA ASN A 410 -17.11 -2.40 7.71
C ASN A 410 -16.33 -1.26 7.02
N ASP A 411 -15.05 -1.46 6.75
CA ASP A 411 -14.23 -0.61 5.88
C ASP A 411 -14.70 -0.79 4.44
N VAL A 412 -15.32 0.25 3.86
CA VAL A 412 -15.92 0.16 2.52
C VAL A 412 -14.83 0.33 1.46
N ALA A 413 -14.73 -0.63 0.55
CA ALA A 413 -13.82 -0.49 -0.58
C ALA A 413 -14.36 0.55 -1.56
N ALA A 414 -13.48 1.39 -2.11
CA ALA A 414 -13.88 2.47 -3.02
C ALA A 414 -14.43 1.94 -4.35
N ASP A 415 -13.89 0.82 -4.85
CA ASP A 415 -14.29 0.16 -6.09
C ASP A 415 -13.95 -1.33 -6.05
N LYS A 416 -14.59 -2.13 -6.93
CA LYS A 416 -14.32 -3.56 -7.16
C LYS A 416 -12.90 -3.81 -7.66
N ASP A 417 -12.31 -2.81 -8.31
CA ASP A 417 -10.94 -2.87 -8.83
C ASP A 417 -9.86 -2.67 -7.75
N ASP A 418 -10.22 -2.32 -6.50
CA ASP A 418 -9.24 -2.28 -5.39
C ASP A 418 -8.62 -3.69 -5.22
N PRO A 419 -7.28 -3.83 -5.16
CA PRO A 419 -6.59 -5.11 -4.96
C PRO A 419 -7.01 -5.88 -3.71
N ALA A 420 -7.59 -5.21 -2.73
CA ALA A 420 -8.14 -5.78 -1.50
C ALA A 420 -9.68 -5.73 -1.42
N ALA A 421 -10.40 -5.42 -2.50
CA ALA A 421 -11.85 -5.50 -2.55
C ALA A 421 -12.36 -6.94 -2.35
N LEU A 422 -13.20 -7.14 -1.33
CA LEU A 422 -13.79 -8.41 -0.96
C LEU A 422 -15.31 -8.26 -0.87
N VAL A 423 -16.04 -9.13 -1.57
CA VAL A 423 -17.50 -9.19 -1.47
C VAL A 423 -17.86 -10.06 -0.26
N LEU A 424 -18.50 -9.47 0.73
CA LEU A 424 -19.01 -10.21 1.87
C LEU A 424 -20.29 -10.98 1.49
N PRO A 425 -20.64 -12.07 2.19
CA PRO A 425 -21.92 -12.77 2.03
C PRO A 425 -23.18 -11.89 2.09
N SER A 426 -23.12 -10.72 2.73
CA SER A 426 -24.20 -9.72 2.73
C SER A 426 -24.40 -9.02 1.37
N GLY A 427 -23.45 -9.16 0.44
CA GLY A 427 -23.40 -8.44 -0.84
C GLY A 427 -22.66 -7.10 -0.77
N GLU A 428 -22.21 -6.69 0.41
CA GLU A 428 -21.42 -5.47 0.60
C GLU A 428 -19.99 -5.65 0.10
N LEU A 429 -19.44 -4.59 -0.49
CA LEU A 429 -18.05 -4.54 -0.92
C LEU A 429 -17.19 -3.93 0.20
N ALA A 430 -16.45 -4.78 0.89
CA ALA A 430 -15.56 -4.38 1.98
C ALA A 430 -14.10 -4.45 1.53
N ARG A 431 -13.25 -3.69 2.22
CA ARG A 431 -11.81 -3.72 2.04
C ARG A 431 -11.20 -4.76 2.98
N ALA A 432 -10.53 -5.76 2.42
CA ALA A 432 -9.78 -6.76 3.17
C ALA A 432 -8.44 -6.18 3.67
N GLY A 433 -8.51 -5.39 4.74
CA GLY A 433 -7.34 -4.84 5.43
C GLY A 433 -6.48 -5.92 6.07
N ALA A 434 -5.25 -5.59 6.50
CA ALA A 434 -4.34 -6.55 7.12
C ALA A 434 -4.90 -7.19 8.41
N ASP A 435 -5.82 -6.50 9.09
CA ASP A 435 -6.38 -6.90 10.37
C ASP A 435 -7.90 -7.13 10.33
N GLY A 436 -8.46 -7.42 9.16
CA GLY A 436 -9.90 -7.62 8.99
C GLY A 436 -10.55 -6.56 8.12
N VAL A 437 -11.86 -6.68 8.01
CA VAL A 437 -12.73 -5.76 7.26
C VAL A 437 -13.36 -4.70 8.16
N ASP A 438 -13.11 -4.71 9.47
CA ASP A 438 -13.75 -3.79 10.42
C ASP A 438 -12.92 -2.53 10.66
N GLN A 439 -13.61 -1.40 10.68
CA GLN A 439 -13.21 -0.20 11.39
C GLN A 439 -13.85 -0.20 12.78
N VAL A 440 -13.06 0.18 13.79
CA VAL A 440 -13.50 0.26 15.18
C VAL A 440 -13.34 1.70 15.64
N GLU A 441 -14.41 2.31 16.12
CA GLU A 441 -14.40 3.66 16.66
C GLU A 441 -15.00 3.69 18.06
N PHE A 442 -14.26 4.26 19.02
CA PHE A 442 -14.74 4.46 20.38
C PHE A 442 -15.46 5.80 20.51
N GLY A 443 -16.70 5.73 21.00
CA GLY A 443 -17.58 6.86 21.23
C GLY A 443 -17.78 7.15 22.72
N PHE A 444 -18.00 8.42 23.03
CA PHE A 444 -18.28 8.89 24.38
C PHE A 444 -19.39 9.94 24.37
N ALA A 445 -20.23 9.90 25.39
CA ALA A 445 -21.20 10.94 25.71
C ALA A 445 -21.09 11.28 27.21
N ALA A 446 -20.85 12.55 27.53
CA ALA A 446 -20.62 12.99 28.92
C ALA A 446 -21.88 12.87 29.80
N HIS A 447 -23.05 13.09 29.22
CA HIS A 447 -24.33 13.05 29.91
C HIS A 447 -25.39 12.34 29.06
N ARG A 448 -26.39 11.76 29.74
CA ARG A 448 -27.53 11.10 29.09
C ARG A 448 -28.25 12.08 28.17
N GLY A 449 -28.42 11.70 26.91
CA GLY A 449 -29.14 12.49 25.90
C GLY A 449 -28.25 13.43 25.07
N MET A 450 -26.93 13.48 25.31
CA MET A 450 -25.99 14.05 24.34
C MET A 450 -25.72 13.09 23.20
N ASP A 451 -25.40 13.66 22.03
CA ASP A 451 -24.92 12.88 20.89
C ASP A 451 -23.60 12.19 21.23
N GLN A 452 -23.49 10.92 20.84
CA GLN A 452 -22.24 10.18 20.97
C GLN A 452 -21.24 10.73 19.96
N LEU A 453 -20.10 11.18 20.45
CA LEU A 453 -19.03 11.70 19.62
C LEU A 453 -17.81 10.78 19.71
N PRO A 454 -16.99 10.69 18.65
CA PRO A 454 -15.71 10.00 18.72
C PRO A 454 -14.87 10.56 19.87
N LEU A 455 -14.14 9.70 20.59
CA LEU A 455 -13.26 10.13 21.70
C LEU A 455 -12.34 11.28 21.30
N ALA A 456 -11.91 11.30 20.03
CA ALA A 456 -11.02 12.33 19.50
C ALA A 456 -11.63 13.75 19.47
N LYS A 457 -12.95 13.86 19.47
CA LYS A 457 -13.70 15.12 19.33
C LYS A 457 -14.46 15.52 20.60
N SER A 458 -14.56 14.63 21.59
CA SER A 458 -15.68 14.67 22.53
C SER A 458 -15.42 15.33 23.90
N THR A 459 -14.22 15.81 24.26
CA THR A 459 -13.93 15.87 25.71
C THR A 459 -13.02 17.01 26.22
N SER A 460 -13.37 17.50 27.42
CA SER A 460 -12.54 18.34 28.31
C SER A 460 -11.42 17.52 28.96
N GLY A 461 -10.19 18.04 29.09
CA GLY A 461 -9.01 17.26 29.50
C GLY A 461 -9.22 16.34 30.72
N GLY A 462 -9.93 16.78 31.76
CA GLY A 462 -10.17 15.97 32.97
C GLY A 462 -11.20 14.85 32.83
N GLU A 463 -12.13 14.93 31.87
CA GLU A 463 -13.07 13.85 31.57
C GLU A 463 -12.40 12.74 30.75
N LEU A 464 -11.51 13.12 29.84
CA LEU A 464 -10.79 12.18 28.99
C LEU A 464 -9.88 11.29 29.84
N SER A 465 -9.15 11.86 30.80
CA SER A 465 -8.30 11.10 31.73
C SER A 465 -9.10 10.05 32.52
N ARG A 466 -10.34 10.36 32.90
CA ARG A 466 -11.22 9.40 33.61
C ARG A 466 -11.76 8.31 32.69
N VAL A 467 -12.10 8.65 31.44
CA VAL A 467 -12.49 7.67 30.42
C VAL A 467 -11.35 6.72 30.11
N MET A 468 -10.14 7.25 29.94
CA MET A 468 -8.94 6.45 29.68
C MET A 468 -8.62 5.53 30.87
N LEU A 469 -8.67 6.03 32.10
CA LEU A 469 -8.50 5.19 33.28
C LEU A 469 -9.55 4.07 33.36
N ALA A 470 -10.84 4.38 33.12
CA ALA A 470 -11.90 3.36 33.11
C ALA A 470 -11.64 2.29 32.03
N LEU A 471 -11.23 2.71 30.84
CA LEU A 471 -10.88 1.81 29.75
C LEU A 471 -9.67 0.94 30.10
N GLU A 472 -8.59 1.54 30.62
CA GLU A 472 -7.36 0.85 31.00
C GLU A 472 -7.60 -0.16 32.13
N VAL A 473 -8.38 0.19 33.15
CA VAL A 473 -8.74 -0.74 34.24
C VAL A 473 -9.51 -1.95 33.70
N VAL A 474 -10.46 -1.74 32.78
CA VAL A 474 -11.25 -2.84 32.20
C VAL A 474 -10.40 -3.70 31.26
N LEU A 475 -9.55 -3.09 30.44
CA LEU A 475 -8.64 -3.81 29.55
C LEU A 475 -7.58 -4.59 30.33
N ALA A 476 -7.00 -3.99 31.37
CA ALA A 476 -5.97 -4.61 32.21
C ALA A 476 -6.51 -5.80 33.01
N ALA A 477 -7.78 -5.77 33.44
CA ALA A 477 -8.40 -6.92 34.09
C ALA A 477 -8.32 -8.22 33.28
N SER A 478 -8.03 -8.15 31.97
CA SER A 478 -7.90 -9.31 31.08
C SER A 478 -6.49 -9.91 30.99
N ALA A 479 -5.44 -9.26 31.50
CA ALA A 479 -4.03 -9.67 31.34
C ALA A 479 -3.21 -9.49 32.63
N ALA A 480 -3.29 -10.46 33.55
CA ALA A 480 -2.66 -10.39 34.88
C ALA A 480 -1.12 -10.39 34.86
N GLY A 481 -0.50 -9.86 35.92
CA GLY A 481 0.94 -10.03 36.20
C GLY A 481 1.88 -8.98 35.62
N THR A 482 1.37 -8.03 34.83
CA THR A 482 2.17 -6.94 34.24
C THR A 482 2.31 -5.73 35.18
N THR A 483 3.38 -4.96 34.99
CA THR A 483 3.57 -3.67 35.66
C THR A 483 2.89 -2.57 34.85
N MET A 484 2.03 -1.79 35.50
CA MET A 484 1.30 -0.68 34.90
C MET A 484 1.74 0.63 35.52
N VAL A 485 2.17 1.58 34.68
CA VAL A 485 2.59 2.91 35.13
C VAL A 485 1.58 3.93 34.66
N PHE A 486 1.03 4.70 35.59
CA PHE A 486 0.04 5.74 35.34
C PHE A 486 0.64 7.12 35.65
N ASP A 487 0.78 7.96 34.63
CA ASP A 487 1.20 9.36 34.75
C ASP A 487 0.00 10.29 34.60
N GLU A 488 -0.12 11.28 35.49
CA GLU A 488 -1.14 12.33 35.43
C GLU A 488 -2.61 11.83 35.38
N VAL A 489 -2.91 10.64 35.89
CA VAL A 489 -4.31 10.13 35.99
C VAL A 489 -5.23 11.01 36.83
N ASP A 490 -4.65 11.87 37.66
CA ASP A 490 -5.32 12.83 38.54
C ASP A 490 -5.39 14.25 37.95
N ALA A 491 -4.93 14.47 36.71
CA ALA A 491 -4.96 15.78 36.07
C ALA A 491 -6.40 16.29 35.88
N GLY A 492 -6.69 17.47 36.43
CA GLY A 492 -8.02 18.09 36.33
C GLY A 492 -9.10 17.39 37.17
N VAL A 493 -8.71 16.55 38.14
CA VAL A 493 -9.64 15.85 39.05
C VAL A 493 -9.42 16.31 40.49
N GLY A 494 -10.51 16.42 41.26
CA GLY A 494 -10.45 16.81 42.68
C GLY A 494 -11.59 16.25 43.51
N GLY A 495 -11.45 16.34 44.83
CA GLY A 495 -12.51 15.97 45.78
C GLY A 495 -12.90 14.49 45.71
N ARG A 496 -14.21 14.21 45.61
CA ARG A 496 -14.76 12.83 45.63
C ARG A 496 -14.26 11.96 44.49
N ALA A 497 -14.01 12.54 43.32
CA ALA A 497 -13.52 11.79 42.17
C ALA A 497 -12.10 11.26 42.39
N ALA A 498 -11.23 12.02 43.09
CA ALA A 498 -9.87 11.61 43.42
C ALA A 498 -9.84 10.38 44.35
N VAL A 499 -10.76 10.32 45.32
CA VAL A 499 -10.92 9.15 46.21
C VAL A 499 -11.31 7.91 45.41
N GLN A 500 -12.22 8.04 44.44
CA GLN A 500 -12.63 6.92 43.59
C GLN A 500 -11.50 6.44 42.68
N ILE A 501 -10.67 7.35 42.15
CA ILE A 501 -9.46 7.00 41.39
C ILE A 501 -8.50 6.18 42.26
N GLY A 502 -8.19 6.66 43.47
CA GLY A 502 -7.34 5.93 44.43
C GLY A 502 -7.84 4.52 44.71
N ARG A 503 -9.16 4.38 44.98
CA ARG A 503 -9.80 3.08 45.20
C ARG A 503 -9.69 2.15 43.99
N ARG A 504 -9.85 2.66 42.76
CA ARG A 504 -9.77 1.85 41.54
C ARG A 504 -8.35 1.36 41.25
N LEU A 505 -7.37 2.24 41.43
CA LEU A 505 -5.95 1.88 41.30
C LEU A 505 -5.55 0.83 42.33
N ALA A 506 -6.01 0.97 43.58
CA ALA A 506 -5.76 -0.04 44.63
C ALA A 506 -6.46 -1.38 44.34
N ARG A 507 -7.65 -1.37 43.72
CA ARG A 507 -8.31 -2.60 43.26
C ARG A 507 -7.54 -3.27 42.13
N LEU A 508 -7.06 -2.49 41.15
CA LEU A 508 -6.25 -2.99 40.03
C LEU A 508 -4.92 -3.57 40.52
N ALA A 509 -4.32 -2.95 41.53
CA ALA A 509 -3.10 -3.38 42.20
C ALA A 509 -3.17 -4.77 42.85
N ARG A 510 -4.35 -5.38 42.96
CA ARG A 510 -4.50 -6.77 43.42
C ARG A 510 -4.03 -7.81 42.42
N THR A 511 -4.13 -7.49 41.13
CA THR A 511 -3.80 -8.41 40.04
C THR A 511 -2.59 -7.95 39.22
N HIS A 512 -2.16 -6.70 39.42
CA HIS A 512 -1.07 -6.05 38.70
C HIS A 512 -0.17 -5.30 39.68
N GLN A 513 1.06 -5.03 39.27
CA GLN A 513 1.85 -4.00 39.94
C GLN A 513 1.46 -2.64 39.36
N VAL A 514 1.01 -1.70 40.19
CA VAL A 514 0.54 -0.39 39.73
C VAL A 514 1.47 0.69 40.29
N ILE A 515 2.08 1.48 39.41
CA ILE A 515 2.94 2.62 39.76
C ILE A 515 2.23 3.89 39.31
N VAL A 516 1.89 4.78 40.24
CA VAL A 516 1.14 6.00 39.93
C VAL A 516 1.93 7.23 40.33
N VAL A 517 2.04 8.19 39.42
CA VAL A 517 2.55 9.52 39.74
C VAL A 517 1.38 10.45 40.01
N THR A 518 1.32 11.01 41.22
CA THR A 518 0.18 11.82 41.67
C THR A 518 0.64 13.06 42.44
N HIS A 519 -0.22 14.06 42.44
CA HIS A 519 -0.15 15.20 43.34
C HIS A 519 -1.33 15.24 44.33
N LEU A 520 -2.29 14.32 44.20
CA LEU A 520 -3.47 14.26 45.03
C LEU A 520 -3.24 13.36 46.26
N PRO A 521 -3.36 13.89 47.49
CA PRO A 521 -3.22 13.09 48.70
C PRO A 521 -4.29 12.00 48.80
N GLN A 522 -5.46 12.22 48.20
CA GLN A 522 -6.57 11.26 48.15
C GLN A 522 -6.20 9.99 47.40
N VAL A 523 -5.35 10.08 46.37
CA VAL A 523 -4.85 8.91 45.63
C VAL A 523 -3.70 8.26 46.40
N ALA A 524 -2.76 9.07 46.91
CA ALA A 524 -1.60 8.58 47.66
C ALA A 524 -1.96 7.84 48.96
N ALA A 525 -3.11 8.16 49.58
CA ALA A 525 -3.59 7.47 50.78
C ALA A 525 -3.91 5.98 50.54
N TYR A 526 -4.30 5.61 49.32
CA TYR A 526 -4.62 4.22 48.96
C TYR A 526 -3.39 3.36 48.62
N ALA A 527 -2.19 3.95 48.57
CA ALA A 527 -0.97 3.23 48.19
C ALA A 527 -0.53 2.20 49.23
N ASP A 528 -0.03 1.05 48.75
CA ASP A 528 0.70 0.08 49.58
C ASP A 528 2.11 0.61 49.86
N VAL A 529 2.75 1.19 48.84
CA VAL A 529 4.08 1.78 48.90
C VAL A 529 4.00 3.26 48.52
N HIS A 530 4.53 4.14 49.37
CA HIS A 530 4.61 5.58 49.10
C HIS A 530 6.06 6.00 48.95
N LEU A 531 6.45 6.38 47.74
CA LEU A 531 7.75 6.92 47.39
C LEU A 531 7.66 8.44 47.23
N VAL A 532 8.61 9.16 47.81
CA VAL A 532 8.68 10.63 47.72
C VAL A 532 9.96 11.06 47.04
N VAL A 533 9.84 11.91 46.03
CA VAL A 533 10.96 12.56 45.35
C VAL A 533 11.27 13.87 46.07
N HIS A 534 12.44 13.93 46.72
CA HIS A 534 12.94 15.13 47.39
C HIS A 534 14.13 15.72 46.65
N SER A 535 14.19 17.05 46.55
CA SER A 535 15.40 17.74 46.11
C SER A 535 16.35 17.88 47.31
N ALA A 536 17.43 17.10 47.33
CA ALA A 536 18.47 17.18 48.33
C ALA A 536 19.58 18.16 47.88
N GLY A 537 19.76 19.24 48.66
CA GLY A 537 20.94 20.10 48.63
C GLY A 537 21.01 21.16 47.52
N PRO A 538 21.98 22.09 47.61
CA PRO A 538 22.11 23.26 46.72
C PRO A 538 22.51 22.91 45.26
N LYS A 539 22.85 21.64 44.97
CA LYS A 539 23.19 21.15 43.63
C LYS A 539 22.02 20.47 42.90
N GLY A 540 20.82 20.41 43.49
CA GLY A 540 19.63 19.84 42.85
C GLY A 540 19.73 18.32 42.65
N THR A 541 20.08 17.58 43.69
CA THR A 541 20.11 16.11 43.66
C THR A 541 18.73 15.59 44.05
N SER A 542 17.94 15.09 43.10
CA SER A 542 16.67 14.45 43.42
C SER A 542 16.89 13.02 43.93
N VAL A 543 16.48 12.74 45.17
CA VAL A 543 16.52 11.40 45.78
C VAL A 543 15.09 10.88 45.91
N VAL A 544 14.88 9.61 45.58
CA VAL A 544 13.61 8.89 45.77
C VAL A 544 13.73 8.09 47.06
N ARG A 545 12.78 8.25 47.99
CA ARG A 545 12.79 7.55 49.28
C ARG A 545 11.40 7.03 49.62
N ARG A 546 11.32 5.81 50.16
CA ARG A 546 10.10 5.26 50.74
C ARG A 546 9.76 5.94 52.06
N VAL A 547 8.51 6.36 52.23
CA VAL A 547 7.97 6.91 53.49
C VAL A 547 6.96 5.95 54.11
N SER A 548 6.95 5.89 55.44
CA SER A 548 6.04 5.01 56.20
C SER A 548 5.61 5.64 57.51
N GLY A 549 4.55 5.12 58.14
CA GLY A 549 4.06 5.59 59.44
C GLY A 549 3.84 7.11 59.49
N ASP A 550 4.43 7.77 60.49
CA ASP A 550 4.32 9.22 60.67
C ASP A 550 4.91 10.05 59.54
N GLU A 551 5.95 9.56 58.83
CA GLU A 551 6.52 10.26 57.69
C GLU A 551 5.55 10.30 56.51
N ARG A 552 4.79 9.21 56.32
CA ARG A 552 3.72 9.14 55.31
C ARG A 552 2.61 10.13 55.65
N VAL A 553 2.21 10.22 56.91
CA VAL A 553 1.22 11.22 57.39
C VAL A 553 1.72 12.65 57.14
N ALA A 554 3.00 12.93 57.44
CA ALA A 554 3.59 14.25 57.21
C ALA A 554 3.62 14.62 55.71
N GLU A 555 3.93 13.67 54.83
CA GLU A 555 3.89 13.88 53.39
C GLU A 555 2.47 14.13 52.87
N LEU A 556 1.48 13.35 53.31
CA LEU A 556 0.08 13.58 52.95
C LEU A 556 -0.42 14.94 53.47
N ALA A 557 -0.03 15.34 54.69
CA ALA A 557 -0.34 16.67 55.23
C ALA A 557 0.30 17.80 54.41
N ARG A 558 1.55 17.61 53.96
CA ARG A 558 2.24 18.54 53.05
C ARG A 558 1.49 18.67 51.72
N MET A 559 1.03 17.56 51.14
CA MET A 559 0.25 17.57 49.89
C MET A 559 -1.11 18.26 50.06
N LEU A 560 -1.76 18.13 51.23
CA LEU A 560 -3.05 18.75 51.52
C LEU A 560 -2.97 20.27 51.75
N ALA A 561 -2.01 20.72 52.55
CA ALA A 561 -2.01 22.08 53.11
C ALA A 561 -0.72 22.88 52.82
N GLY A 562 0.26 22.30 52.13
CA GLY A 562 1.57 22.90 51.89
C GLY A 562 2.48 22.98 53.13
N LEU A 563 1.94 22.70 54.32
CA LEU A 563 2.64 22.76 55.62
C LEU A 563 2.57 21.39 56.30
N GLY A 564 3.60 20.56 56.09
CA GLY A 564 3.66 19.18 56.61
C GLY A 564 3.69 19.05 58.14
N GLU A 565 3.98 20.14 58.86
CA GLU A 565 4.08 20.15 60.32
C GLU A 565 2.82 20.68 61.04
N SER A 566 1.79 21.12 60.31
CA SER A 566 0.57 21.61 60.96
C SER A 566 -0.24 20.47 61.62
N ASP A 567 -0.64 20.65 62.88
CA ASP A 567 -1.41 19.64 63.62
C ASP A 567 -2.76 19.33 62.94
N SER A 568 -3.43 20.35 62.39
CA SER A 568 -4.68 20.19 61.65
C SER A 568 -4.49 19.42 60.34
N GLY A 569 -3.41 19.70 59.59
CA GLY A 569 -3.08 18.99 58.36
C GLY A 569 -2.75 17.51 58.61
N ARG A 570 -2.02 17.21 59.69
CA ARG A 570 -1.71 15.83 60.10
C ARG A 570 -2.95 15.07 60.56
N ALA A 571 -3.89 15.73 61.26
CA ALA A 571 -5.16 15.12 61.63
C ALA A 571 -5.97 14.69 60.39
N HIS A 572 -6.12 15.60 59.41
CA HIS A 572 -6.85 15.29 58.17
C HIS A 572 -6.15 14.22 57.32
N ALA A 573 -4.81 14.21 57.28
CA ALA A 573 -4.04 13.17 56.61
C ALA A 573 -4.23 11.78 57.25
N ARG A 574 -4.34 11.70 58.59
CA ARG A 574 -4.64 10.44 59.28
C ARG A 574 -6.06 9.94 58.99
N GLU A 575 -7.05 10.83 59.01
CA GLU A 575 -8.43 10.46 58.64
C GLU A 575 -8.51 9.89 57.23
N LEU A 576 -7.80 10.50 56.29
CA LEU A 576 -7.75 10.04 54.90
C LEU A 576 -7.07 8.67 54.76
N LEU A 577 -5.95 8.47 55.46
CA LEU A 577 -5.23 7.20 55.47
C LEU A 577 -6.06 6.09 56.13
N ASP A 578 -6.69 6.37 57.27
CA ASP A 578 -7.56 5.44 57.98
C ASP A 578 -8.79 5.07 57.14
N ALA A 579 -9.38 6.04 56.44
CA ALA A 579 -10.50 5.80 55.55
C ALA A 579 -10.10 4.88 54.38
N ALA A 580 -8.91 5.11 53.78
CA ALA A 580 -8.39 4.27 52.71
C ALA A 580 -8.08 2.84 53.19
N GLN A 581 -7.52 2.68 54.40
CA GLN A 581 -7.22 1.37 54.99
C GLN A 581 -8.46 0.58 55.43
N LYS A 582 -9.52 1.27 55.86
CA LYS A 582 -10.81 0.67 56.24
C LYS A 582 -11.71 0.39 55.05
N ASP A 583 -11.41 0.97 53.89
CA ASP A 583 -12.17 0.68 52.67
C ASP A 583 -11.93 -0.80 52.31
N GLU A 584 -13.00 -1.61 52.34
CA GLU A 584 -12.93 -2.98 51.85
C GLU A 584 -12.80 -2.93 50.32
N ILE A 585 -11.56 -2.90 49.86
CA ILE A 585 -11.21 -2.95 48.42
C ILE A 585 -11.41 -4.35 47.91
#